data_AF-A0A743ST18-F1
#
_entry.id   AF-A0A743ST18-F1
#
_cell.length_a   1.000
_cell.length_b   1.000
_cell.length_c   1.000
_cell.angle_alpha   90.00
_cell.angle_beta   90.00
_cell.angle_gamma   90.00
#
_symmetry.space_group_name_H-M   'P 1'
#
loop_
_entity.id
_entity.type
_entity.pdbx_description
1 polymer ?
#
loop_
_entity_poly.entity_id
_entity_poly.type
_entity_poly.pdbx_seq_one_letter_code
_entity_poly.pdbx_strand_id
1 'polypeptide(L)'
;MADNWLPGSDWFHVSTPVGVEEFKPARQSVEKSARQLEQKYFRDYGMRNPVAVLRATDKYGVNHRNVFNLTPLMMAVRAGNPDLTGTLLQHGADISLTGSDGLTAWHTVLWQTVSDPRFARQKCAELYPLVCPPSMAVQTDGRLKVIDRHHPTFFLLNLMMALFYTRLGRALAIRSAWTAKELAEGCGCFPPGLLPAHRQQQKYVSALLSRHEVSRDSPDNWHLFLRLRRGKYIISPRLHLRCGEQWVPVYDLLGLPELGFDIRGWPFLQNETLLKQYPDYVPRLVKDHQKNIEIQMAAAFESAGDGKDSGRDS
;
A
#
# COMPACT_ATOMS: atom_id res chain seq x y z
N MET A 1 37.66 45.66 8.75
CA MET A 1 37.53 44.94 10.04
C MET A 1 36.06 44.59 10.14
N ALA A 2 35.65 43.37 9.77
CA ALA A 2 35.48 42.23 10.69
C ALA A 2 34.55 42.62 11.87
N ASP A 3 33.45 41.95 12.21
CA ASP A 3 32.96 40.62 11.83
C ASP A 3 31.52 40.46 12.37
N ASN A 4 30.74 39.61 11.69
CA ASN A 4 29.67 38.71 12.17
C ASN A 4 28.82 39.01 13.42
N TRP A 5 27.48 38.93 13.30
CA TRP A 5 26.73 37.67 13.54
C TRP A 5 25.22 37.78 13.18
N LEU A 6 24.69 36.70 12.56
CA LEU A 6 23.31 36.35 12.17
C LEU A 6 22.96 36.49 10.67
N PRO A 7 23.15 35.41 9.87
CA PRO A 7 22.49 35.25 8.58
C PRO A 7 21.00 34.97 8.77
N GLY A 8 20.20 35.70 8.00
CA GLY A 8 18.76 35.60 7.93
C GLY A 8 18.26 34.27 7.38
N SER A 9 16.97 34.09 7.60
CA SER A 9 16.08 33.02 7.20
C SER A 9 16.10 32.69 5.69
N ASP A 10 16.99 31.80 5.27
CA ASP A 10 17.00 31.20 3.93
C ASP A 10 16.69 29.68 3.95
N TRP A 11 15.74 29.25 4.80
CA TRP A 11 15.32 27.85 4.91
C TRP A 11 14.07 27.48 4.09
N PHE A 12 13.55 28.39 3.26
CA PHE A 12 12.37 28.15 2.43
C PHE A 12 12.63 28.39 0.93
N HIS A 13 13.71 27.84 0.39
CA HIS A 13 13.72 27.52 -1.04
C HIS A 13 12.99 26.19 -1.26
N VAL A 14 11.66 26.22 -1.07
CA VAL A 14 10.78 25.26 -1.73
C VAL A 14 10.85 25.65 -3.20
N SER A 15 11.59 24.88 -3.99
CA SER A 15 11.47 24.91 -5.44
C SER A 15 9.98 24.85 -5.77
N THR A 16 9.44 25.95 -6.29
CA THR A 16 8.07 26.06 -6.76
C THR A 16 7.79 24.86 -7.66
N PRO A 17 6.77 24.04 -7.36
CA PRO A 17 6.36 22.98 -8.27
C PRO A 17 6.07 23.62 -9.62
N VAL A 18 6.60 23.02 -10.68
CA VAL A 18 6.38 23.44 -12.07
C VAL A 18 4.88 23.73 -12.29
N GLY A 19 4.52 24.98 -12.60
CA GLY A 19 3.25 25.31 -13.26
C GLY A 19 2.03 25.67 -12.40
N VAL A 20 2.15 26.14 -11.15
CA VAL A 20 0.96 26.58 -10.39
C VAL A 20 0.36 27.90 -10.91
N GLU A 21 1.15 28.75 -11.59
CA GLU A 21 0.70 30.06 -12.10
C GLU A 21 -0.26 29.99 -13.30
N GLU A 22 -0.34 28.87 -14.02
CA GLU A 22 -1.19 28.73 -15.22
C GLU A 22 -2.61 28.22 -14.94
N PHE A 23 -2.91 27.77 -13.73
CA PHE A 23 -4.23 27.23 -13.41
C PHE A 23 -5.19 28.31 -12.92
N LYS A 24 -6.23 28.60 -13.72
CA LYS A 24 -7.33 29.44 -13.28
C LYS A 24 -7.98 28.84 -12.02
N PRO A 25 -8.30 29.65 -11.00
CA PRO A 25 -8.95 29.16 -9.79
C PRO A 25 -10.21 28.36 -10.10
N ALA A 26 -10.37 27.20 -9.45
CA ALA A 26 -11.56 26.38 -9.60
C ALA A 26 -12.79 27.15 -9.12
N ARG A 27 -13.67 27.55 -10.05
CA ARG A 27 -14.92 28.28 -9.73
C ARG A 27 -16.06 27.36 -9.25
N GLN A 28 -15.90 26.05 -9.41
CA GLN A 28 -16.90 25.05 -9.02
C GLN A 28 -16.51 24.40 -7.70
N SER A 29 -17.51 24.03 -6.88
CA SER A 29 -17.23 23.33 -5.63
C SER A 29 -16.62 21.95 -5.89
N VAL A 30 -15.83 21.47 -4.91
CA VAL A 30 -15.17 20.17 -4.96
C VAL A 30 -16.20 19.04 -5.08
N GLU A 31 -17.32 19.14 -4.36
CA GLU A 31 -18.39 18.14 -4.36
C GLU A 31 -19.07 18.04 -5.72
N LYS A 32 -19.33 19.19 -6.37
CA LYS A 32 -19.94 19.21 -7.70
C LYS A 32 -19.02 18.59 -8.74
N SER A 33 -17.73 18.93 -8.67
CA SER A 33 -16.70 18.38 -9.56
C SER A 33 -16.55 16.87 -9.37
N ALA A 34 -16.53 16.40 -8.12
CA ALA A 34 -16.47 14.98 -7.78
C ALA A 34 -17.67 14.19 -8.34
N ARG A 35 -18.90 14.72 -8.19
CA ARG A 35 -20.11 14.09 -8.76
C ARG A 35 -20.07 13.99 -10.27
N GLN A 36 -19.54 15.00 -10.97
CA GLN A 36 -19.40 14.97 -12.42
C GLN A 36 -18.40 13.90 -12.87
N LEU A 37 -17.26 13.78 -12.18
CA LEU A 37 -16.29 12.72 -12.45
C LEU A 37 -16.89 11.33 -12.18
N GLU A 38 -17.64 11.18 -11.08
CA GLU A 38 -18.34 9.95 -10.73
C GLU A 38 -19.35 9.55 -11.81
N GLN A 39 -20.18 10.50 -12.24
CA GLN A 39 -21.17 10.28 -13.29
C GLN A 39 -20.53 9.93 -14.63
N LYS A 40 -19.42 10.59 -14.99
CA LYS A 40 -18.74 10.40 -16.28
C LYS A 40 -17.99 9.08 -16.37
N TYR A 41 -17.28 8.69 -15.31
CA TYR A 41 -16.32 7.57 -15.37
C TYR A 41 -16.76 6.32 -14.62
N PHE A 42 -17.69 6.40 -13.66
CA PHE A 42 -18.01 5.28 -12.74
C PHE A 42 -19.44 4.77 -12.89
N ARG A 43 -20.37 5.57 -13.43
CA ARG A 43 -21.79 5.23 -13.52
C ARG A 43 -22.05 3.86 -14.16
N ASP A 44 -21.42 3.59 -15.31
CA ASP A 44 -21.70 2.38 -16.10
C ASP A 44 -21.27 1.10 -15.39
N TYR A 45 -20.30 1.19 -14.48
CA TYR A 45 -19.81 0.05 -13.68
C TYR A 45 -20.79 -0.37 -12.58
N GLY A 46 -21.68 0.52 -12.14
CA GLY A 46 -22.72 0.22 -11.15
C GLY A 46 -24.03 -0.31 -11.75
N MET A 47 -24.12 -0.38 -13.08
CA MET A 47 -25.34 -0.79 -13.77
C MET A 47 -25.55 -2.31 -13.69
N ARG A 48 -26.81 -2.74 -13.54
CA ARG A 48 -27.18 -4.17 -13.55
C ARG A 48 -26.85 -4.85 -14.88
N ASN A 49 -26.92 -4.11 -15.99
CA ASN A 49 -26.55 -4.60 -17.31
C ASN A 49 -25.40 -3.75 -17.88
N PRO A 50 -24.13 -4.10 -17.60
CA PRO A 50 -22.96 -3.28 -17.91
C PRO A 50 -22.47 -3.46 -19.36
N VAL A 51 -23.38 -3.46 -20.36
CA VAL A 51 -23.06 -3.70 -21.78
C VAL A 51 -21.96 -2.77 -22.29
N ALA A 52 -21.99 -1.49 -21.88
CA ALA A 52 -20.98 -0.51 -22.29
C ALA A 52 -19.58 -0.88 -21.79
N VAL A 53 -19.48 -1.35 -20.54
CA VAL A 53 -18.21 -1.80 -19.94
C VAL A 53 -17.70 -3.04 -20.67
N LEU A 54 -18.57 -4.04 -20.90
CA LEU A 54 -18.18 -5.29 -21.57
C LEU A 54 -17.72 -5.05 -23.01
N ARG A 55 -18.41 -4.19 -23.77
CA ARG A 55 -17.95 -3.78 -25.11
C ARG A 55 -16.60 -3.07 -25.09
N ALA A 56 -16.35 -2.25 -24.06
CA ALA A 56 -15.06 -1.59 -23.91
C ALA A 56 -13.95 -2.59 -23.57
N THR A 57 -14.21 -3.59 -22.72
CA THR A 57 -13.24 -4.66 -22.43
C THR A 57 -12.96 -5.54 -23.63
N ASP A 58 -13.95 -5.81 -24.48
CA ASP A 58 -13.74 -6.57 -25.72
C ASP A 58 -12.87 -5.80 -26.71
N LYS A 59 -13.04 -4.47 -26.77
CA LYS A 59 -12.31 -3.60 -27.70
C LYS A 59 -10.88 -3.28 -27.25
N TYR A 60 -10.68 -2.99 -25.96
CA TYR A 60 -9.42 -2.47 -25.43
C TYR A 60 -8.68 -3.48 -24.53
N GLY A 61 -9.26 -4.64 -24.29
CA GLY A 61 -8.76 -5.66 -23.35
C GLY A 61 -9.38 -5.53 -21.97
N VAL A 62 -9.51 -6.65 -21.26
CA VAL A 62 -10.11 -6.73 -19.91
C VAL A 62 -9.37 -5.91 -18.85
N ASN A 63 -8.07 -5.67 -19.07
CA ASN A 63 -7.18 -4.93 -18.18
C ASN A 63 -6.86 -3.50 -18.69
N HIS A 64 -7.63 -2.95 -19.63
CA HIS A 64 -7.42 -1.57 -20.11
C HIS A 64 -7.48 -0.56 -18.94
N ARG A 65 -6.84 0.59 -19.09
CA ARG A 65 -6.73 1.59 -18.03
C ARG A 65 -7.47 2.86 -18.40
N ASN A 66 -8.19 3.44 -17.44
CA ASN A 66 -8.85 4.73 -17.62
C ASN A 66 -7.87 5.90 -17.33
N VAL A 67 -8.38 7.14 -17.37
CA VAL A 67 -7.59 8.36 -17.12
C VAL A 67 -7.00 8.47 -15.70
N PHE A 68 -7.48 7.66 -14.75
CA PHE A 68 -6.96 7.56 -13.38
C PHE A 68 -6.05 6.34 -13.20
N ASN A 69 -5.63 5.72 -14.31
CA ASN A 69 -4.85 4.48 -14.31
C ASN A 69 -5.56 3.30 -13.63
N LEU A 70 -6.91 3.31 -13.53
CA LEU A 70 -7.69 2.23 -12.93
C LEU A 70 -8.15 1.22 -13.99
N THR A 71 -8.16 -0.06 -13.62
CA THR A 71 -8.67 -1.16 -14.47
C THR A 71 -10.19 -1.33 -14.31
N PRO A 72 -10.89 -1.92 -15.30
CA PRO A 72 -12.31 -2.26 -15.19
C PRO A 72 -12.67 -3.01 -13.91
N LEU A 73 -11.79 -3.92 -13.46
CA LEU A 73 -12.00 -4.69 -12.23
C LEU A 73 -12.06 -3.79 -10.99
N MET A 74 -11.13 -2.83 -10.87
CA MET A 74 -11.16 -1.85 -9.77
C MET A 74 -12.42 -0.98 -9.80
N MET A 75 -12.84 -0.58 -11.00
CA MET A 75 -14.03 0.25 -11.20
C MET A 75 -15.31 -0.51 -10.82
N ALA A 76 -15.44 -1.78 -11.20
CA ALA A 76 -16.55 -2.64 -10.82
C ALA A 76 -16.63 -2.87 -9.30
N VAL A 77 -15.48 -3.12 -8.65
CA VAL A 77 -15.40 -3.23 -7.20
C VAL A 77 -15.79 -1.92 -6.52
N ARG A 78 -15.25 -0.79 -6.99
CA ARG A 78 -15.58 0.54 -6.42
C ARG A 78 -17.06 0.86 -6.54
N ALA A 79 -17.70 0.44 -7.64
CA ALA A 79 -19.13 0.59 -7.87
C ALA A 79 -20.01 -0.38 -7.06
N GLY A 80 -19.42 -1.34 -6.33
CA GLY A 80 -20.16 -2.30 -5.52
C GLY A 80 -20.91 -3.35 -6.35
N ASN A 81 -20.36 -3.74 -7.51
CA ASN A 81 -21.02 -4.63 -8.48
C ASN A 81 -20.36 -6.02 -8.52
N PRO A 82 -20.80 -6.99 -7.70
CA PRO A 82 -20.23 -8.33 -7.66
C PRO A 82 -20.46 -9.12 -8.96
N ASP A 83 -21.60 -8.95 -9.63
CA ASP A 83 -21.92 -9.65 -10.88
C ASP A 83 -20.95 -9.26 -12.01
N LEU A 84 -20.73 -7.96 -12.20
CA LEU A 84 -19.74 -7.46 -13.15
C LEU A 84 -18.32 -7.88 -12.74
N THR A 85 -18.00 -7.82 -11.45
CA THR A 85 -16.69 -8.27 -10.94
C THR A 85 -16.43 -9.73 -11.31
N GLY A 86 -17.39 -10.63 -11.08
CA GLY A 86 -17.30 -12.03 -11.46
C GLY A 86 -17.14 -12.23 -12.97
N THR A 87 -17.90 -11.47 -13.77
CA THR A 87 -17.81 -11.51 -15.25
C THR A 87 -16.42 -11.10 -15.74
N LEU A 88 -15.87 -10.00 -15.21
CA LEU A 88 -14.53 -9.53 -15.58
C LEU A 88 -13.44 -10.55 -15.19
N LEU A 89 -13.56 -11.19 -14.02
CA LEU A 89 -12.64 -12.25 -13.61
C LEU A 89 -12.72 -13.48 -14.52
N GLN A 90 -13.92 -13.88 -14.95
CA GLN A 90 -14.10 -14.95 -15.95
C GLN A 90 -13.45 -14.60 -17.29
N HIS A 91 -13.39 -13.31 -17.64
CA HIS A 91 -12.72 -12.82 -18.84
C HIS A 91 -11.20 -12.61 -18.65
N GLY A 92 -10.62 -13.03 -17.53
CA GLY A 92 -9.18 -12.96 -17.28
C GLY A 92 -8.69 -11.62 -16.73
N ALA A 93 -9.55 -10.84 -16.06
CA ALA A 93 -9.11 -9.66 -15.34
C ALA A 93 -8.03 -10.01 -14.30
N ASP A 94 -6.94 -9.24 -14.29
CA ASP A 94 -5.81 -9.47 -13.38
C ASP A 94 -6.03 -8.72 -12.06
N ILE A 95 -6.13 -9.47 -10.97
CA ILE A 95 -6.35 -8.95 -9.61
C ILE A 95 -5.11 -8.27 -9.02
N SER A 96 -3.92 -8.51 -9.59
CA SER A 96 -2.64 -8.02 -9.08
C SER A 96 -2.29 -6.61 -9.56
N LEU A 97 -2.97 -6.13 -10.60
CA LEU A 97 -2.74 -4.80 -11.15
C LEU A 97 -3.06 -3.72 -10.12
N THR A 98 -2.28 -2.64 -10.15
CA THR A 98 -2.41 -1.46 -9.29
C THR A 98 -2.81 -0.22 -10.07
N GLY A 99 -3.51 0.70 -9.40
CA GLY A 99 -3.81 2.04 -9.89
C GLY A 99 -2.61 2.98 -9.81
N SER A 100 -2.82 4.27 -10.10
CA SER A 100 -1.77 5.31 -9.86
C SER A 100 -1.43 5.50 -8.38
N ASP A 101 -2.28 4.97 -7.49
CA ASP A 101 -2.16 5.03 -6.04
C ASP A 101 -1.50 3.76 -5.45
N GLY A 102 -1.03 2.85 -6.30
CA GLY A 102 -0.43 1.59 -5.86
C GLY A 102 -1.43 0.58 -5.29
N LEU A 103 -2.73 0.86 -5.36
CA LEU A 103 -3.76 0.02 -4.77
C LEU A 103 -4.36 -0.93 -5.81
N THR A 104 -4.65 -2.16 -5.37
CA THR A 104 -5.34 -3.18 -6.18
C THR A 104 -6.86 -3.10 -6.00
N ALA A 105 -7.59 -3.92 -6.76
CA ALA A 105 -9.04 -4.06 -6.58
C ALA A 105 -9.42 -4.51 -5.15
N TRP A 106 -8.61 -5.37 -4.52
CA TRP A 106 -8.86 -5.79 -3.14
C TRP A 106 -8.64 -4.67 -2.11
N HIS A 107 -7.61 -3.84 -2.30
CA HIS A 107 -7.43 -2.64 -1.48
C HIS A 107 -8.63 -1.70 -1.56
N THR A 108 -9.28 -1.60 -2.72
CA THR A 108 -10.54 -0.86 -2.88
C THR A 108 -11.65 -1.44 -2.00
N VAL A 109 -11.78 -2.77 -1.90
CA VAL A 109 -12.74 -3.41 -0.97
C VAL A 109 -12.44 -3.01 0.47
N LEU A 110 -11.17 -3.08 0.89
CA LEU A 110 -10.77 -2.74 2.26
C LEU A 110 -11.10 -1.28 2.59
N TRP A 111 -10.72 -0.37 1.69
CA TRP A 111 -10.97 1.06 1.84
C TRP A 111 -12.47 1.39 1.87
N GLN A 112 -13.26 0.85 0.93
CA GLN A 112 -14.72 1.07 0.89
C GLN A 112 -15.42 0.51 2.13
N THR A 113 -14.99 -0.65 2.62
CA THR A 113 -15.55 -1.27 3.83
C THR A 113 -15.38 -0.36 5.06
N VAL A 114 -14.23 0.32 5.19
CA VAL A 114 -13.98 1.24 6.29
C VAL A 114 -14.65 2.61 6.07
N SER A 115 -14.81 3.04 4.82
CA SER A 115 -15.25 4.39 4.48
C SER A 115 -16.77 4.52 4.27
N ASP A 116 -17.45 3.45 3.87
CA ASP A 116 -18.89 3.42 3.60
C ASP A 116 -19.58 2.26 4.34
N PRO A 117 -20.35 2.55 5.41
CA PRO A 117 -21.11 1.55 6.15
C PRO A 117 -22.13 0.77 5.30
N ARG A 118 -22.66 1.36 4.22
CA ARG A 118 -23.58 0.66 3.31
C ARG A 118 -22.83 -0.39 2.51
N PHE A 119 -21.67 -0.03 1.96
CA PHE A 119 -20.79 -0.98 1.27
C PHE A 119 -20.35 -2.11 2.21
N ALA A 120 -19.93 -1.77 3.44
CA ALA A 120 -19.52 -2.74 4.45
C ALA A 120 -20.60 -3.80 4.71
N ARG A 121 -21.85 -3.36 4.85
CA ARG A 121 -22.99 -4.25 5.13
C ARG A 121 -23.46 -5.03 3.91
N GLN A 122 -23.45 -4.42 2.73
CA GLN A 122 -24.17 -4.96 1.57
C GLN A 122 -23.27 -5.62 0.53
N LYS A 123 -22.00 -5.18 0.41
CA LYS A 123 -21.14 -5.52 -0.74
C LYS A 123 -19.84 -6.18 -0.33
N CYS A 124 -19.31 -5.89 0.86
CA CYS A 124 -18.04 -6.42 1.34
C CYS A 124 -17.99 -7.96 1.30
N ALA A 125 -19.00 -8.64 1.83
CA ALA A 125 -19.03 -10.11 1.92
C ALA A 125 -18.96 -10.80 0.54
N GLU A 126 -19.55 -10.20 -0.48
CA GLU A 126 -19.55 -10.74 -1.84
C GLU A 126 -18.26 -10.39 -2.60
N LEU A 127 -17.79 -9.15 -2.50
CA LEU A 127 -16.64 -8.67 -3.27
C LEU A 127 -15.30 -9.11 -2.69
N TYR A 128 -15.17 -9.18 -1.37
CA TYR A 128 -13.91 -9.53 -0.71
C TYR A 128 -13.30 -10.84 -1.22
N PRO A 129 -14.01 -11.99 -1.23
CA PRO A 129 -13.42 -13.26 -1.65
C PRO A 129 -13.09 -13.30 -3.16
N LEU A 130 -13.80 -12.52 -4.00
CA LEU A 130 -13.58 -12.52 -5.44
C LEU A 130 -12.22 -11.96 -5.84
N VAL A 131 -11.74 -10.94 -5.10
CA VAL A 131 -10.50 -10.23 -5.46
C VAL A 131 -9.38 -10.35 -4.42
N CYS A 132 -9.61 -11.05 -3.30
CA CYS A 132 -8.58 -11.29 -2.27
C CYS A 132 -7.44 -12.16 -2.82
N PRO A 133 -6.19 -11.63 -2.91
CA PRO A 133 -5.07 -12.40 -3.40
C PRO A 133 -4.74 -13.56 -2.46
N PRO A 134 -4.17 -14.67 -2.96
CA PRO A 134 -3.83 -15.82 -2.14
C PRO A 134 -2.71 -15.55 -1.13
N SER A 135 -1.81 -14.66 -1.49
CA SER A 135 -0.64 -14.30 -0.70
C SER A 135 -0.06 -12.98 -1.17
N MET A 136 0.86 -12.41 -0.41
CA MET A 136 1.74 -11.34 -0.86
C MET A 136 3.19 -11.68 -0.53
N ALA A 137 4.10 -11.39 -1.45
CA ALA A 137 5.52 -11.49 -1.19
C ALA A 137 6.05 -10.13 -0.71
N VAL A 138 6.74 -10.17 0.42
CA VAL A 138 7.36 -9.01 1.07
C VAL A 138 8.84 -9.25 1.22
N GLN A 139 9.62 -8.18 1.20
CA GLN A 139 11.03 -8.21 1.56
C GLN A 139 11.32 -7.07 2.53
N THR A 140 11.98 -7.41 3.63
CA THR A 140 12.49 -6.43 4.59
C THR A 140 13.90 -6.85 4.97
N ASP A 141 14.83 -5.90 4.96
CA ASP A 141 16.22 -6.12 5.40
C ASP A 141 16.91 -7.26 4.63
N GLY A 142 16.62 -7.38 3.33
CA GLY A 142 17.11 -8.46 2.48
C GLY A 142 16.42 -9.81 2.68
N ARG A 143 15.54 -9.96 3.69
CA ARG A 143 14.81 -11.21 3.97
C ARG A 143 13.48 -11.24 3.24
N LEU A 144 13.30 -12.22 2.37
CA LEU A 144 12.06 -12.48 1.64
C LEU A 144 11.10 -13.32 2.49
N LYS A 145 9.82 -12.92 2.53
CA LYS A 145 8.74 -13.72 3.12
C LYS A 145 7.49 -13.68 2.25
N VAL A 146 6.84 -14.83 2.06
CA VAL A 146 5.52 -14.92 1.44
C VAL A 146 4.49 -15.04 2.56
N ILE A 147 3.57 -14.08 2.62
CA ILE A 147 2.52 -14.02 3.63
C ILE A 147 1.23 -14.56 3.00
N ASP A 148 0.77 -15.71 3.47
CA ASP A 148 -0.51 -16.30 3.07
C ASP A 148 -1.71 -15.46 3.55
N ARG A 149 -2.80 -15.47 2.79
CA ARG A 149 -4.01 -14.68 3.08
C ARG A 149 -4.68 -14.97 4.42
N HIS A 150 -4.49 -16.17 4.96
CA HIS A 150 -5.06 -16.55 6.25
C HIS A 150 -4.22 -16.04 7.44
N HIS A 151 -2.95 -15.66 7.20
CA HIS A 151 -2.10 -15.06 8.21
C HIS A 151 -2.60 -13.65 8.56
N PRO A 152 -2.81 -13.32 9.85
CA PRO A 152 -3.44 -12.06 10.23
C PRO A 152 -2.65 -10.80 9.80
N THR A 153 -1.32 -10.92 9.68
CA THR A 153 -0.47 -9.83 9.18
C THR A 153 -0.74 -9.47 7.73
N PHE A 154 -1.16 -10.42 6.90
CA PHE A 154 -1.56 -10.15 5.51
C PHE A 154 -2.68 -9.12 5.48
N PHE A 155 -3.75 -9.40 6.23
CA PHE A 155 -4.89 -8.48 6.33
C PHE A 155 -4.48 -7.12 6.89
N LEU A 156 -3.77 -7.09 8.02
CA LEU A 156 -3.42 -5.83 8.68
C LEU A 156 -2.53 -4.94 7.79
N LEU A 157 -1.53 -5.52 7.13
CA LEU A 157 -0.62 -4.77 6.25
C LEU A 157 -1.38 -4.17 5.06
N ASN A 158 -2.20 -4.97 4.36
CA ASN A 158 -2.99 -4.47 3.23
C ASN A 158 -4.08 -3.47 3.68
N LEU A 159 -4.63 -3.61 4.89
CA LEU A 159 -5.54 -2.60 5.46
C LEU A 159 -4.82 -1.27 5.68
N MET A 160 -3.60 -1.29 6.21
CA MET A 160 -2.78 -0.09 6.37
C MET A 160 -2.47 0.56 5.02
N MET A 161 -2.14 -0.24 3.99
CA MET A 161 -1.94 0.26 2.62
C MET A 161 -3.23 0.90 2.05
N ALA A 162 -4.38 0.23 2.16
CA ALA A 162 -5.67 0.74 1.68
C ALA A 162 -6.10 2.04 2.36
N LEU A 163 -5.72 2.24 3.63
CA LEU A 163 -6.05 3.43 4.42
C LEU A 163 -4.96 4.51 4.38
N PHE A 164 -3.92 4.32 3.55
CA PHE A 164 -2.75 5.18 3.53
C PHE A 164 -3.12 6.65 3.25
N TYR A 165 -3.80 6.93 2.14
CA TYR A 165 -4.12 8.31 1.73
C TYR A 165 -5.20 8.98 2.58
N THR A 166 -6.19 8.21 3.07
CA THR A 166 -7.31 8.79 3.82
C THR A 166 -6.98 9.03 5.28
N ARG A 167 -6.07 8.24 5.87
CA ARG A 167 -5.72 8.34 7.28
C ARG A 167 -4.28 8.77 7.49
N LEU A 168 -3.31 7.99 7.00
CA LEU A 168 -1.90 8.25 7.32
C LEU A 168 -1.40 9.56 6.71
N GLY A 169 -1.78 9.90 5.47
CA GLY A 169 -1.41 11.17 4.85
C GLY A 169 -1.77 12.38 5.73
N ARG A 170 -3.00 12.42 6.25
CA ARG A 170 -3.46 13.47 7.19
C ARG A 170 -2.73 13.42 8.53
N ALA A 171 -2.51 12.23 9.06
CA ALA A 171 -1.82 12.05 10.33
C ALA A 171 -0.36 12.54 10.26
N LEU A 172 0.34 12.24 9.16
CA LEU A 172 1.73 12.63 8.96
C LEU A 172 1.88 14.16 8.83
N ALA A 173 0.92 14.85 8.23
CA ALA A 173 0.91 16.32 8.17
C ALA A 173 0.96 16.98 9.57
N ILE A 174 0.47 16.29 10.60
CA ILE A 174 0.53 16.72 12.01
C ILE A 174 1.51 15.89 12.85
N ARG A 175 2.51 15.26 12.23
CA ARG A 175 3.53 14.41 12.88
C ARG A 175 2.94 13.28 13.74
N SER A 176 1.87 12.68 13.25
CA SER A 176 1.18 11.54 13.85
C SER A 176 1.26 10.31 12.95
N ALA A 177 0.78 9.17 13.46
CA ALA A 177 0.73 7.89 12.76
C ALA A 177 -0.42 7.04 13.33
N TRP A 178 -0.59 5.82 12.81
CA TRP A 178 -1.69 4.95 13.23
C TRP A 178 -1.54 4.48 14.67
N THR A 179 -2.67 4.44 15.38
CA THR A 179 -2.80 3.71 16.63
C THR A 179 -3.43 2.34 16.41
N ALA A 180 -3.15 1.40 17.32
CA ALA A 180 -3.84 0.11 17.32
C ALA A 180 -5.36 0.26 17.48
N LYS A 181 -5.84 1.33 18.14
CA LYS A 181 -7.26 1.64 18.30
C LYS A 181 -7.89 2.02 16.95
N GLU A 182 -7.31 2.98 16.23
CA GLU A 182 -7.79 3.42 14.91
C GLU A 182 -7.83 2.27 13.90
N LEU A 183 -6.81 1.39 13.92
CA LEU A 183 -6.77 0.21 13.06
C LEU A 183 -7.83 -0.82 13.47
N ALA A 184 -8.01 -1.07 14.77
CA ALA A 184 -9.06 -1.95 15.28
C ALA A 184 -10.49 -1.45 14.96
N GLU A 185 -10.72 -0.13 15.02
CA GLU A 185 -11.98 0.47 14.57
C GLU A 185 -12.23 0.20 13.09
N GLY A 186 -11.20 0.27 12.24
CA GLY A 186 -11.29 -0.14 10.83
C GLY A 186 -11.58 -1.63 10.66
N CYS A 187 -10.92 -2.49 11.44
CA CYS A 187 -11.21 -3.93 11.48
C CYS A 187 -12.67 -4.22 11.89
N GLY A 188 -13.24 -3.41 12.79
CA GLY A 188 -14.62 -3.53 13.25
C GLY A 188 -15.68 -3.29 12.18
N CYS A 189 -15.32 -2.70 11.04
CA CYS A 189 -16.22 -2.51 9.91
C CYS A 189 -16.47 -3.81 9.12
N PHE A 190 -15.63 -4.84 9.31
CA PHE A 190 -15.71 -6.08 8.55
C PHE A 190 -16.68 -7.09 9.22
N PRO A 191 -17.48 -7.82 8.42
CA PRO A 191 -18.38 -8.83 8.96
C PRO A 191 -17.58 -9.97 9.63
N PRO A 192 -18.08 -10.55 10.74
CA PRO A 192 -17.36 -11.60 11.49
C PRO A 192 -16.97 -12.84 10.68
N GLY A 193 -17.71 -13.14 9.60
CA GLY A 193 -17.40 -14.23 8.68
C GLY A 193 -16.14 -14.01 7.84
N LEU A 194 -15.76 -12.74 7.60
CA LEU A 194 -14.51 -12.39 6.92
C LEU A 194 -13.36 -12.12 7.90
N LEU A 195 -13.68 -11.43 9.00
CA LEU A 195 -12.70 -11.09 10.03
C LEU A 195 -13.28 -11.40 11.41
N PRO A 196 -12.86 -12.48 12.09
CA PRO A 196 -13.41 -12.87 13.38
C PRO A 196 -13.30 -11.77 14.44
N ALA A 197 -14.29 -11.66 15.33
CA ALA A 197 -14.39 -10.58 16.32
C ALA A 197 -13.12 -10.41 17.18
N HIS A 198 -12.43 -11.50 17.55
CA HIS A 198 -11.18 -11.41 18.31
C HIS A 198 -10.06 -10.67 17.54
N ARG A 199 -10.02 -10.78 16.20
CA ARG A 199 -9.04 -10.10 15.34
C ARG A 199 -9.36 -8.61 15.16
N GLN A 200 -10.57 -8.19 15.51
CA GLN A 200 -11.03 -6.80 15.44
C GLN A 200 -10.67 -6.01 16.70
N GLN A 201 -10.21 -6.68 17.77
CA GLN A 201 -9.93 -6.03 19.04
C GLN A 201 -8.60 -5.24 19.01
N GLN A 202 -8.59 -4.07 19.64
CA GLN A 202 -7.38 -3.26 19.80
C GLN A 202 -6.21 -4.05 20.40
N LYS A 203 -6.48 -4.90 21.40
CA LYS A 203 -5.46 -5.73 22.05
C LYS A 203 -4.77 -6.67 21.04
N TYR A 204 -5.57 -7.29 20.16
CA TYR A 204 -5.05 -8.18 19.13
C TYR A 204 -4.22 -7.42 18.09
N VAL A 205 -4.74 -6.30 17.58
CA VAL A 205 -4.04 -5.46 16.61
C VAL A 205 -2.71 -4.94 17.19
N SER A 206 -2.72 -4.49 18.45
CA SER A 206 -1.51 -4.03 19.13
C SER A 206 -0.46 -5.14 19.26
N ALA A 207 -0.88 -6.37 19.60
CA ALA A 207 0.02 -7.51 19.69
C ALA A 207 0.67 -7.84 18.33
N LEU A 208 -0.11 -7.75 17.24
CA LEU A 208 0.37 -8.02 15.89
C LEU A 208 1.37 -6.97 15.40
N LEU A 209 1.10 -5.68 15.67
CA LEU A 209 2.02 -4.58 15.38
C LEU A 209 3.35 -4.76 16.13
N SER A 210 3.28 -4.98 17.45
CA SER A 210 4.48 -5.20 18.27
C SER A 210 5.25 -6.48 17.90
N ARG A 211 4.55 -7.53 17.43
CA ARG A 211 5.18 -8.79 17.01
C ARG A 211 6.15 -8.59 15.85
N HIS A 212 5.78 -7.75 14.89
CA HIS A 212 6.56 -7.47 13.68
C HIS A 212 7.18 -6.05 13.68
N GLU A 213 7.43 -5.48 14.87
CA GLU A 213 8.02 -4.16 15.04
C GLU A 213 9.52 -4.21 14.70
N VAL A 214 10.05 -3.23 13.96
CA VAL A 214 11.46 -3.19 13.51
C VAL A 214 12.46 -3.32 14.67
N SER A 215 12.14 -2.79 15.84
CA SER A 215 13.02 -2.80 17.04
C SER A 215 13.07 -4.13 17.79
N ARG A 216 12.19 -5.09 17.46
CA ARG A 216 12.06 -6.32 18.22
C ARG A 216 13.04 -7.38 17.72
N ASP A 217 13.93 -7.85 18.59
CA ASP A 217 14.82 -8.96 18.25
C ASP A 217 14.10 -10.32 18.42
N SER A 218 13.76 -10.96 17.30
CA SER A 218 13.13 -12.29 17.29
C SER A 218 13.29 -12.94 15.91
N PRO A 219 13.57 -14.26 15.83
CA PRO A 219 13.69 -14.98 14.55
C PRO A 219 12.44 -14.86 13.66
N ASP A 220 11.26 -14.82 14.28
CA ASP A 220 9.96 -14.72 13.59
C ASP A 220 9.58 -13.28 13.23
N ASN A 221 10.45 -12.30 13.49
CA ASN A 221 10.18 -10.92 13.13
C ASN A 221 10.37 -10.68 11.64
N TRP A 222 9.46 -9.90 11.07
CA TRP A 222 9.38 -9.58 9.64
C TRP A 222 9.67 -8.10 9.38
N HIS A 223 9.91 -7.32 10.46
CA HIS A 223 10.25 -5.89 10.44
C HIS A 223 9.26 -5.03 9.65
N LEU A 224 7.98 -5.39 9.68
CA LEU A 224 6.94 -4.77 8.84
C LEU A 224 6.44 -3.43 9.39
N PHE A 225 6.60 -3.18 10.69
CA PHE A 225 6.02 -2.00 11.33
C PHE A 225 7.09 -1.19 12.05
N LEU A 226 7.13 0.12 11.80
CA LEU A 226 7.98 1.05 12.54
C LEU A 226 7.15 1.81 13.55
N ARG A 227 7.56 1.77 14.82
CA ARG A 227 6.96 2.56 15.88
C ARG A 227 7.68 3.90 16.00
N LEU A 228 6.99 5.00 15.69
CA LEU A 228 7.57 6.35 15.76
C LEU A 228 7.63 6.88 17.20
N ARG A 229 6.62 6.53 18.00
CA ARG A 229 6.52 6.81 19.44
C ARG A 229 5.48 5.88 20.05
N ARG A 230 5.31 5.93 21.39
CA ARG A 230 4.38 5.05 22.11
C ARG A 230 2.99 5.00 21.44
N GLY A 231 2.66 3.82 20.94
CA GLY A 231 1.35 3.52 20.31
C GLY A 231 1.14 4.11 18.91
N LYS A 232 2.17 4.63 18.25
CA LYS A 232 2.11 5.27 16.93
C LYS A 232 2.97 4.52 15.93
N TYR A 233 2.34 3.95 14.91
CA TYR A 233 2.93 3.01 13.96
C TYR A 233 2.76 3.48 12.52
N ILE A 234 3.79 3.23 11.71
CA ILE A 234 3.74 3.26 10.25
C ILE A 234 4.16 1.91 9.69
N ILE A 235 3.92 1.69 8.40
CA ILE A 235 4.56 0.60 7.66
C ILE A 235 6.07 0.88 7.65
N SER A 236 6.89 -0.15 7.81
CA SER A 236 8.34 0.02 7.77
C SER A 236 8.78 0.64 6.43
N PRO A 237 9.56 1.74 6.44
CA PRO A 237 10.13 2.30 5.21
C PRO A 237 11.10 1.35 4.48
N ARG A 238 11.52 0.27 5.14
CA ARG A 238 12.40 -0.77 4.59
C ARG A 238 11.63 -1.88 3.86
N LEU A 239 10.29 -1.85 3.93
CA LEU A 239 9.44 -2.83 3.30
C LEU A 239 9.43 -2.64 1.77
N HIS A 240 9.71 -3.72 1.06
CA HIS A 240 9.50 -3.86 -0.37
C HIS A 240 8.41 -4.88 -0.64
N LEU A 241 7.63 -4.63 -1.68
CA LEU A 241 6.56 -5.49 -2.15
C LEU A 241 6.92 -6.04 -3.52
N ARG A 242 6.52 -7.28 -3.78
CA ARG A 242 6.69 -7.88 -5.09
C ARG A 242 5.60 -7.38 -6.03
N CYS A 243 6.00 -6.71 -7.11
CA CYS A 243 5.11 -6.28 -8.19
C CYS A 243 5.61 -6.87 -9.51
N GLY A 244 4.96 -7.94 -9.97
CA GLY A 244 5.44 -8.72 -11.12
C GLY A 244 6.86 -9.24 -10.88
N GLU A 245 7.80 -8.82 -11.73
CA GLU A 245 9.20 -9.21 -11.63
C GLU A 245 10.09 -8.27 -10.80
N GLN A 246 9.52 -7.24 -10.18
CA GLN A 246 10.27 -6.21 -9.46
C GLN A 246 9.94 -6.18 -7.96
N TRP A 247 10.92 -5.75 -7.17
CA TRP A 247 10.74 -5.39 -5.77
C TRP A 247 10.62 -3.87 -5.68
N VAL A 248 9.46 -3.40 -5.24
CA VAL A 248 9.14 -1.97 -5.19
C VAL A 248 9.06 -1.54 -3.73
N PRO A 249 9.76 -0.48 -3.30
CA PRO A 249 9.59 0.07 -1.96
C PRO A 249 8.12 0.44 -1.73
N VAL A 250 7.56 0.09 -0.57
CA VAL A 250 6.12 0.27 -0.30
C VAL A 250 5.66 1.72 -0.49
N TYR A 251 6.52 2.69 -0.19
CA TYR A 251 6.21 4.10 -0.29
C TYR A 251 6.35 4.68 -1.70
N ASP A 252 7.16 4.07 -2.56
CA ASP A 252 7.16 4.39 -3.99
C ASP A 252 5.93 3.79 -4.66
N LEU A 253 5.53 2.58 -4.27
CA LEU A 253 4.28 2.00 -4.76
C LEU A 253 3.07 2.86 -4.39
N LEU A 254 3.04 3.39 -3.16
CA LEU A 254 2.00 4.31 -2.66
C LEU A 254 2.22 5.77 -3.12
N GLY A 255 2.96 6.01 -4.22
CA GLY A 255 2.98 7.28 -4.95
C GLY A 255 3.37 8.51 -4.13
N LEU A 256 4.19 8.34 -3.08
CA LEU A 256 4.58 9.43 -2.19
C LEU A 256 5.51 10.48 -2.83
N PRO A 257 6.54 10.07 -3.62
CA PRO A 257 7.40 11.01 -4.31
C PRO A 257 6.64 11.95 -5.25
N GLU A 258 5.63 11.42 -5.95
CA GLU A 258 4.79 12.15 -6.91
C GLU A 258 3.88 13.18 -6.22
N LEU A 259 3.58 12.99 -4.95
CA LEU A 259 2.85 13.94 -4.11
C LEU A 259 3.75 15.01 -3.49
N GLY A 260 5.05 15.04 -3.82
CA GLY A 260 6.04 15.94 -3.23
C GLY A 260 6.30 15.66 -1.75
N PHE A 261 5.97 14.45 -1.28
CA PHE A 261 5.99 14.09 0.13
C PHE A 261 6.71 12.75 0.34
N ASP A 262 8.04 12.79 0.46
CA ASP A 262 8.80 11.58 0.79
C ASP A 262 9.03 11.49 2.30
N ILE A 263 8.35 10.55 2.96
CA ILE A 263 8.56 10.30 4.39
C ILE A 263 9.97 9.80 4.70
N ARG A 264 10.65 9.15 3.75
CA ARG A 264 12.05 8.73 3.90
C ARG A 264 12.99 9.93 3.96
N GLY A 265 12.54 11.07 3.42
CA GLY A 265 13.16 12.39 3.48
C GLY A 265 13.16 13.04 4.87
N TRP A 266 12.38 12.51 5.82
CA TRP A 266 12.15 13.19 7.08
C TRP A 266 13.40 13.18 7.98
N PRO A 267 13.83 14.34 8.49
CA PRO A 267 15.05 14.44 9.29
C PRO A 267 15.10 13.44 10.44
N PHE A 268 14.01 13.15 11.15
CA PHE A 268 14.06 12.18 12.25
C PHE A 268 14.13 10.70 11.82
N LEU A 269 13.79 10.38 10.56
CA LEU A 269 14.05 9.07 9.94
C LEU A 269 15.46 8.97 9.35
N GLN A 270 16.11 10.12 9.11
CA GLN A 270 17.47 10.23 8.55
C GLN A 270 18.56 10.58 9.58
N ASN A 271 18.19 11.11 10.74
CA ASN A 271 19.12 11.71 11.70
C ASN A 271 19.53 10.67 12.75
N GLU A 272 20.76 10.18 12.60
CA GLU A 272 21.44 9.22 13.49
C GLU A 272 21.37 9.61 14.97
N THR A 273 21.23 10.90 15.28
CA THR A 273 21.22 11.41 16.66
C THR A 273 19.85 11.28 17.35
N LEU A 274 18.74 11.34 16.60
CA LEU A 274 17.40 11.03 17.12
C LEU A 274 17.16 9.53 17.19
N LEU A 275 17.81 8.77 16.31
CA LEU A 275 17.93 7.31 16.40
C LEU A 275 18.75 6.87 17.63
N LYS A 276 19.68 7.67 18.17
CA LYS A 276 20.34 7.37 19.46
C LYS A 276 19.40 7.37 20.68
N GLN A 277 18.20 7.94 20.59
CA GLN A 277 17.17 7.80 21.62
C GLN A 277 16.37 6.48 21.50
N TYR A 278 16.60 5.68 20.46
CA TYR A 278 16.00 4.36 20.22
C TYR A 278 17.10 3.35 19.88
N PRO A 279 17.57 2.51 20.81
CA PRO A 279 18.98 2.08 20.86
C PRO A 279 19.57 1.27 19.70
N ASP A 280 18.82 0.81 18.70
CA ASP A 280 19.34 -0.22 17.79
C ASP A 280 19.06 0.03 16.30
N TYR A 281 20.17 0.29 15.57
CA TYR A 281 20.46 -0.05 14.17
C TYR A 281 19.78 0.71 13.02
N VAL A 282 20.53 1.65 12.40
CA VAL A 282 20.34 2.02 10.97
C VAL A 282 21.62 2.47 10.19
N PRO A 283 22.71 3.05 10.73
CA PRO A 283 23.57 3.90 9.87
C PRO A 283 24.38 3.26 8.72
N ARG A 284 24.71 1.96 8.74
CA ARG A 284 25.70 1.41 7.78
C ARG A 284 25.14 0.90 6.43
N LEU A 285 23.82 0.89 6.22
CA LEU A 285 23.21 -0.06 5.27
C LEU A 285 22.80 0.46 3.88
N VAL A 286 22.96 1.75 3.56
CA VAL A 286 22.50 2.28 2.26
C VAL A 286 23.51 2.04 1.12
N LYS A 287 24.80 1.89 1.42
CA LYS A 287 25.84 1.70 0.38
C LYS A 287 26.21 0.24 0.08
N ASP A 288 26.00 -0.68 1.04
CA ASP A 288 26.38 -2.10 0.87
C ASP A 288 25.23 -2.97 0.30
N HIS A 289 24.01 -2.42 0.18
CA HIS A 289 22.80 -3.18 -0.13
C HIS A 289 22.72 -3.67 -1.59
N GLN A 290 23.11 -2.84 -2.56
CA GLN A 290 23.06 -3.20 -3.99
C GLN A 290 24.04 -4.35 -4.32
N LYS A 291 25.24 -4.30 -3.74
CA LYS A 291 26.33 -5.26 -3.99
C LYS A 291 26.04 -6.64 -3.38
N ASN A 292 25.38 -6.68 -2.22
CA ASN A 292 24.97 -7.94 -1.59
C ASN A 292 23.78 -8.61 -2.29
N ILE A 293 22.90 -7.84 -2.93
CA ILE A 293 21.80 -8.37 -3.76
C ILE A 293 22.36 -9.10 -4.98
N GLU A 294 23.35 -8.53 -5.66
CA GLU A 294 23.99 -9.15 -6.84
C GLU A 294 24.74 -10.45 -6.47
N ILE A 295 25.45 -10.45 -5.34
CA ILE A 295 26.21 -11.63 -4.85
C ILE A 295 25.27 -12.77 -4.43
N GLN A 296 24.15 -12.47 -3.77
CA GLN A 296 23.19 -13.51 -3.34
C GLN A 296 22.36 -14.06 -4.50
N MET A 297 22.10 -13.26 -5.54
CA MET A 297 21.47 -13.74 -6.77
C MET A 297 22.37 -14.74 -7.51
N ALA A 298 23.68 -14.46 -7.64
CA ALA A 298 24.62 -15.37 -8.30
C ALA A 298 24.71 -16.74 -7.60
N ALA A 299 24.82 -16.77 -6.27
CA ALA A 299 24.92 -18.01 -5.49
C ALA A 299 23.62 -18.85 -5.49
N ALA A 300 22.45 -18.21 -5.59
CA ALA A 300 21.16 -18.90 -5.68
C ALA A 300 20.92 -19.55 -7.05
N PHE A 301 21.51 -19.01 -8.12
CA PHE A 301 21.44 -19.61 -9.46
C PHE A 301 22.46 -20.76 -9.65
N GLU A 302 23.64 -20.68 -9.03
CA GLU A 302 24.64 -21.78 -9.06
C GLU A 302 24.16 -23.01 -8.27
N SER A 303 23.56 -22.80 -7.09
CA SER A 303 23.02 -23.90 -6.26
C SER A 303 21.75 -24.56 -6.84
N ALA A 304 21.04 -23.88 -7.74
CA ALA A 304 19.90 -24.44 -8.48
C ALA A 304 20.34 -25.16 -9.77
N GLY A 305 21.57 -24.92 -10.25
CA GLY A 305 22.15 -25.53 -11.46
C GLY A 305 22.79 -26.90 -11.24
N ASP A 306 23.43 -27.12 -10.09
CA ASP A 306 24.17 -28.36 -9.78
C ASP A 306 23.27 -29.55 -9.37
N GLY A 307 21.96 -29.35 -9.23
CA GLY A 307 21.01 -30.39 -8.79
C GLY A 307 20.43 -31.27 -9.90
N LYS A 308 20.90 -31.16 -11.16
CA LYS A 308 20.27 -31.85 -12.31
C LYS A 308 21.16 -32.77 -13.14
N ASP A 309 22.37 -33.08 -12.68
CA ASP A 309 23.25 -34.02 -13.41
C ASP A 309 23.93 -35.03 -12.48
N SER A 310 23.14 -35.94 -11.91
CA SER A 310 23.65 -37.26 -11.52
C SER A 310 22.50 -38.26 -11.39
N GLY A 311 22.48 -39.27 -12.27
CA GLY A 311 21.69 -40.48 -12.05
C GLY A 311 20.73 -40.88 -13.16
N ARG A 312 21.21 -41.01 -14.40
CA ARG A 312 20.72 -42.05 -15.33
C ARG A 312 21.90 -42.62 -16.12
N ASP A 313 22.55 -43.61 -15.53
CA ASP A 313 23.20 -44.69 -16.25
C ASP A 313 23.09 -45.95 -15.41
N SER A 314 22.93 -47.08 -16.12
CA SER A 314 22.62 -48.48 -15.70
C SER A 314 21.17 -48.83 -15.43
#